data_AF-A0A967H0J5-F1
#
_entry.id   AF-A0A967H0J5-F1
#
_cell.length_a   1.000
_cell.length_b   1.000
_cell.length_c   1.000
_cell.angle_alpha   90.00
_cell.angle_beta   90.00
_cell.angle_gamma   90.00
#
_symmetry.space_group_name_H-M   'P 1'
#
loop_
_entity.id
_entity.type
_entity.pdbx_description
1 polymer ?
#
loop_
_entity_poly.entity_id
_entity_poly.type
_entity_poly.pdbx_seq_one_letter_code
_entity_poly.pdbx_strand_id
1 'polypeptide(L)'
;EQRNEIETIANRFAAANFNFKRALRELVFSPFYRADGLATAAKDPARRAELDDLGLVRLLSPGQLERKLGAVFGKDWGRLHDQFRILYGGIDSKEVTERIADPGGAMGAIQRMMANDVACRNVALDFSKPPGERLLFPGIEADVLPDPQDPTAEARIRAAIVHLHDHLLGRHDGPDHPEIERTYQLFSGILADAQARELFDRNEIYSCTAERDVRFPDRHYTVRAWRAVVTYLLRQHEFLYE
;
A
#
# COMPACT_ATOMS: atom_id res chain seq x y z
N GLU A 1 -13.46 20.51 37.62
CA GLU A 1 -14.25 19.34 37.19
C GLU A 1 -13.39 18.08 37.05
N GLN A 2 -12.30 18.09 36.28
CA GLN A 2 -11.41 16.92 36.12
C GLN A 2 -10.89 16.34 37.44
N ARG A 3 -10.46 17.20 38.35
CA ARG A 3 -9.99 16.79 39.68
C ARG A 3 -11.05 16.03 40.48
N ASN A 4 -12.30 16.49 40.47
CA ASN A 4 -13.39 15.83 41.19
C ASN A 4 -13.72 14.46 40.57
N GLU A 5 -13.60 14.33 39.25
CA GLU A 5 -13.80 13.06 38.54
C GLU A 5 -12.69 12.06 38.90
N ILE A 6 -11.43 12.50 38.91
CA ILE A 6 -10.29 11.68 39.32
C ILE A 6 -10.44 11.24 40.78
N GLU A 7 -10.83 12.14 41.68
CA GLU A 7 -11.08 11.83 43.09
C GLU A 7 -12.24 10.82 43.24
N THR A 8 -13.29 10.93 42.42
CA THR A 8 -14.42 9.98 42.40
C THR A 8 -13.99 8.59 41.93
N ILE A 9 -13.20 8.52 40.86
CA ILE A 9 -12.66 7.26 40.33
C ILE A 9 -11.69 6.64 41.33
N ALA A 10 -10.85 7.45 41.99
CA ALA A 10 -9.92 6.98 43.02
C ALA A 10 -10.66 6.35 44.21
N ASN A 11 -11.75 6.97 44.68
CA ASN A 11 -12.59 6.42 45.74
C ASN A 11 -13.23 5.08 45.34
N ARG A 12 -13.71 4.97 44.09
CA ARG A 12 -14.28 3.72 43.56
C ARG A 12 -13.23 2.65 43.33
N PHE A 13 -12.01 3.03 42.97
CA PHE A 13 -10.87 2.14 42.83
C PHE A 13 -10.47 1.52 44.18
N ALA A 14 -10.37 2.35 45.23
CA ALA A 14 -10.13 1.89 46.59
C ALA A 14 -11.25 0.96 47.09
N ALA A 15 -12.52 1.32 46.86
CA ALA A 15 -13.67 0.49 47.20
C ALA A 15 -13.75 -0.83 46.41
N ALA A 16 -13.09 -0.90 45.25
CA ALA A 16 -12.99 -2.09 44.40
C ALA A 16 -11.76 -2.96 44.72
N ASN A 17 -11.18 -2.82 45.90
CA ASN A 17 -9.97 -3.51 46.33
C ASN A 17 -8.80 -3.33 45.33
N PHE A 18 -8.64 -2.10 44.83
CA PHE A 18 -7.56 -1.73 43.91
C PHE A 18 -7.55 -2.54 42.59
N ASN A 19 -8.72 -2.92 42.07
CA ASN A 19 -8.82 -3.55 40.75
C ASN A 19 -8.45 -2.58 39.62
N PHE A 20 -7.25 -2.75 39.06
CA PHE A 20 -6.71 -1.86 38.03
C PHE A 20 -7.55 -1.81 36.75
N LYS A 21 -8.10 -2.96 36.31
CA LYS A 21 -8.95 -3.04 35.11
C LYS A 21 -10.20 -2.17 35.26
N ARG A 22 -10.75 -2.08 36.48
CA ARG A 22 -11.91 -1.23 36.76
C ARG A 22 -11.55 0.26 36.73
N ALA A 23 -10.43 0.65 37.31
CA ALA A 23 -9.95 2.04 37.26
C ALA A 23 -9.71 2.49 35.81
N LEU A 24 -9.07 1.65 34.99
CA LEU A 24 -8.84 1.94 33.58
C LEU A 24 -10.15 2.12 32.82
N ARG A 25 -11.14 1.26 33.08
CA ARG A 25 -12.48 1.37 32.48
C ARG A 25 -13.15 2.69 32.86
N GLU A 26 -13.17 3.03 34.14
CA GLU A 26 -13.82 4.26 34.61
C GLU A 26 -13.12 5.52 34.10
N LEU A 27 -11.78 5.51 34.00
CA LEU A 27 -11.01 6.58 33.37
C LEU A 27 -11.35 6.74 31.89
N VAL A 28 -11.29 5.66 31.10
CA VAL A 28 -11.54 5.70 29.64
C VAL A 28 -12.96 6.14 29.30
N PHE A 29 -13.96 5.76 30.10
CA PHE A 29 -15.35 6.16 29.88
C PHE A 29 -15.75 7.49 30.55
N SER A 30 -14.84 8.10 31.30
CA SER A 30 -15.05 9.41 31.92
C SER A 30 -15.29 10.48 30.84
N PRO A 31 -16.05 11.55 31.14
CA PRO A 31 -16.27 12.64 30.19
C PRO A 31 -14.98 13.27 29.64
N PHE A 32 -13.85 13.16 30.35
CA PHE A 32 -12.55 13.71 29.96
C PHE A 32 -11.79 12.86 28.94
N TYR A 33 -12.00 11.54 28.95
CA TYR A 33 -11.33 10.59 28.05
C TYR A 33 -12.26 10.02 26.98
N ARG A 34 -13.57 10.25 27.13
CA ARG A 34 -14.54 9.98 26.07
C ARG A 34 -14.16 10.87 24.90
N ALA A 35 -13.80 10.26 23.78
CA ALA A 35 -13.53 10.99 22.55
C ALA A 35 -14.82 11.72 22.15
N ASP A 36 -14.86 13.03 22.41
CA ASP A 36 -15.70 13.93 21.67
C ASP A 36 -15.33 13.71 20.19
N GLY A 37 -16.27 13.14 19.42
CA GLY A 37 -16.01 12.79 18.04
C GLY A 37 -15.43 13.98 17.26
N LEU A 38 -14.76 13.72 16.14
CA LEU A 38 -14.10 14.75 15.30
C LEU A 38 -14.99 15.99 15.04
N ALA A 39 -16.32 15.82 14.98
CA ALA A 39 -17.30 16.89 14.82
C ALA A 39 -17.38 17.89 15.99
N THR A 40 -17.11 17.47 17.22
CA THR A 40 -17.09 18.34 18.40
C THR A 40 -15.73 19.04 18.52
N ALA A 41 -14.65 18.29 18.24
CA ALA A 41 -13.29 18.81 18.31
C ALA A 41 -12.96 19.84 17.21
N ALA A 42 -13.64 19.78 16.06
CA ALA A 42 -13.52 20.79 15.00
C ALA A 42 -14.09 22.18 15.36
N LYS A 43 -14.87 22.28 16.45
CA LYS A 43 -15.52 23.52 16.92
C LYS A 43 -14.67 24.34 17.90
N ASP A 44 -13.63 23.74 18.48
CA ASP A 44 -12.71 24.40 19.40
C ASP A 44 -11.37 24.69 18.70
N PRO A 45 -10.95 25.96 18.56
CA PRO A 45 -9.69 26.33 17.89
C PRO A 45 -8.43 25.72 18.51
N ALA A 46 -8.37 25.58 19.84
CA ALA A 46 -7.21 25.02 20.53
C ALA A 46 -7.15 23.50 20.32
N ARG A 47 -8.31 22.83 20.41
CA ARG A 47 -8.39 21.39 20.13
C ARG A 47 -8.11 21.07 18.67
N ARG A 48 -8.50 21.96 17.75
CA ARG A 48 -8.21 21.82 16.32
C ARG A 48 -6.72 21.93 16.02
N ALA A 49 -5.98 22.78 16.73
CA ALA A 49 -4.52 22.86 16.65
C ALA A 49 -3.84 21.60 17.23
N GLU A 50 -4.35 21.04 18.33
CA GLU A 50 -3.86 19.76 18.87
C GLU A 50 -4.15 18.56 17.95
N LEU A 51 -5.25 18.62 17.21
CA LEU A 51 -5.67 17.61 16.25
C LEU A 51 -5.10 17.84 14.85
N ASP A 52 -4.33 18.91 14.62
CA ASP A 52 -3.78 19.22 13.29
C ASP A 52 -2.88 18.07 12.79
N ASP A 53 -2.24 17.36 13.72
CA ASP A 53 -1.40 16.19 13.46
C ASP A 53 -2.16 14.85 13.39
N LEU A 54 -3.45 14.83 13.77
CA LEU A 54 -4.28 13.63 13.88
C LEU A 54 -5.14 13.48 12.61
N GLY A 55 -4.75 12.52 11.76
CA GLY A 55 -5.37 12.32 10.44
C GLY A 55 -4.53 12.87 9.29
N LEU A 56 -3.34 13.43 9.55
CA LEU A 56 -2.36 13.67 8.51
C LEU A 56 -1.81 12.34 8.02
N VAL A 57 -2.00 12.11 6.73
CA VAL A 57 -1.41 11.02 5.96
C VAL A 57 0.11 11.13 6.05
N ARG A 58 0.76 10.21 6.76
CA ARG A 58 2.22 10.22 7.02
C ARG A 58 2.91 9.24 6.11
N LEU A 59 4.12 9.59 5.67
CA LEU A 59 4.95 8.66 4.94
C LEU A 59 5.23 7.43 5.81
N LEU A 60 5.01 6.25 5.25
CA LEU A 60 5.25 4.99 5.96
C LEU A 60 6.72 4.87 6.37
N SER A 61 6.94 4.42 7.61
CA SER A 61 8.30 4.06 8.06
C SER A 61 8.83 2.88 7.25
N PRO A 62 10.16 2.69 7.18
CA PRO A 62 10.74 1.54 6.49
C PRO A 62 10.12 0.21 6.94
N GLY A 63 9.89 0.04 8.25
CA GLY A 63 9.28 -1.16 8.81
C GLY A 63 7.78 -1.30 8.54
N GLN A 64 7.02 -0.20 8.47
CA GLN A 64 5.61 -0.28 8.06
C GLN A 64 5.48 -0.64 6.58
N LEU A 65 6.32 -0.04 5.72
CA LEU A 65 6.31 -0.30 4.30
C LEU A 65 6.68 -1.75 3.98
N GLU A 66 7.70 -2.32 4.63
CA GLU A 66 8.03 -3.76 4.47
C GLU A 66 6.87 -4.66 4.89
N ARG A 67 6.24 -4.39 6.04
CA ARG A 67 5.06 -5.19 6.47
C ARG A 67 3.90 -5.08 5.50
N LYS A 68 3.67 -3.90 4.92
CA LYS A 68 2.64 -3.69 3.88
C LYS A 68 2.98 -4.49 2.63
N LEU A 69 4.24 -4.46 2.18
CA LEU A 69 4.70 -5.28 1.05
C LEU A 69 4.51 -6.78 1.34
N GLY A 70 4.90 -7.25 2.52
CA GLY A 70 4.71 -8.64 2.95
C GLY A 70 3.24 -9.05 2.98
N ALA A 71 2.34 -8.17 3.46
CA ALA A 71 0.90 -8.44 3.50
C ALA A 71 0.27 -8.49 2.09
N VAL A 72 0.68 -7.60 1.19
CA VAL A 72 0.11 -7.46 -0.15
C VAL A 72 0.65 -8.49 -1.14
N PHE A 73 1.96 -8.77 -1.09
CA PHE A 73 2.65 -9.65 -2.04
C PHE A 73 2.99 -11.03 -1.47
N GLY A 74 2.77 -11.24 -0.16
CA GLY A 74 3.11 -12.49 0.54
C GLY A 74 4.59 -12.64 0.88
N LYS A 75 5.44 -11.69 0.51
CA LYS A 75 6.88 -11.66 0.82
C LYS A 75 7.37 -10.22 0.96
N ASP A 76 8.29 -9.99 1.88
CA ASP A 76 8.94 -8.70 2.10
C ASP A 76 9.88 -8.34 0.92
N TRP A 77 10.14 -7.05 0.70
CA TRP A 77 11.22 -6.63 -0.19
C TRP A 77 12.59 -6.83 0.46
N GLY A 78 12.63 -6.67 1.79
CA GLY A 78 13.75 -6.94 2.68
C GLY A 78 14.83 -5.85 2.72
N ARG A 79 14.87 -4.97 1.71
CA ARG A 79 15.95 -3.97 1.59
C ARG A 79 15.76 -2.75 2.48
N LEU A 80 14.57 -2.52 3.03
CA LEU A 80 14.31 -1.44 4.00
C LEU A 80 14.59 -1.89 5.45
N HIS A 81 14.89 -3.16 5.70
CA HIS A 81 15.39 -3.62 7.00
C HIS A 81 16.85 -3.27 7.24
N ASP A 82 17.64 -3.15 6.17
CA ASP A 82 19.09 -2.95 6.25
C ASP A 82 19.57 -1.88 5.26
N GLN A 83 19.81 -2.25 3.99
CA GLN A 83 20.46 -1.42 2.97
C GLN A 83 19.91 0.01 2.85
N PHE A 84 18.59 0.17 2.89
CA PHE A 84 17.92 1.47 2.73
C PHE A 84 17.25 1.97 4.01
N ARG A 85 17.41 1.27 5.14
CA ARG A 85 16.68 1.58 6.37
C ARG A 85 16.85 3.04 6.78
N ILE A 86 18.09 3.50 6.92
CA ILE A 86 18.40 4.87 7.37
C ILE A 86 18.03 5.90 6.30
N LEU A 87 18.36 5.62 5.03
CA LEU A 87 18.07 6.51 3.90
C LEU A 87 16.57 6.70 3.65
N TYR A 88 15.74 5.77 4.11
CA TYR A 88 14.28 5.82 4.03
C TYR A 88 13.61 6.39 5.31
N GLY A 89 14.38 6.92 6.26
CA GLY A 89 13.85 7.50 7.50
C GLY A 89 13.71 6.52 8.65
N GLY A 90 14.51 5.45 8.67
CA GLY A 90 14.73 4.63 9.87
C GLY A 90 15.75 5.25 10.81
N ILE A 91 15.81 4.72 12.04
CA ILE A 91 16.75 5.16 13.08
C ILE A 91 17.68 4.01 13.48
N ASP A 92 18.86 4.31 14.04
CA ASP A 92 19.78 3.33 14.61
C ASP A 92 20.08 3.54 16.10
N SER A 93 19.50 4.60 16.71
CA SER A 93 19.71 4.98 18.11
C SER A 93 21.17 5.24 18.49
N LYS A 94 22.06 5.43 17.50
CA LYS A 94 23.48 5.74 17.68
C LYS A 94 23.82 7.08 17.04
N GLU A 95 23.76 7.14 15.72
CA GLU A 95 24.05 8.33 14.93
C GLU A 95 22.76 9.00 14.45
N VAL A 96 21.74 8.19 14.14
CA VAL A 96 20.41 8.64 13.74
C VAL A 96 19.44 8.28 14.87
N THR A 97 19.19 9.25 15.74
CA THR A 97 18.30 9.12 16.90
C THR A 97 16.86 9.50 16.60
N GLU A 98 16.64 10.33 15.58
CA GLU A 98 15.33 10.83 15.19
C GLU A 98 14.99 10.46 13.75
N ARG A 99 13.70 10.22 13.50
CA ARG A 99 13.19 9.85 12.19
C ARG A 99 12.99 11.09 11.33
N ILE A 100 13.55 11.05 10.12
CA ILE A 100 13.16 11.97 9.04
C ILE A 100 11.79 11.53 8.53
N ALA A 101 10.77 12.35 8.77
CA ALA A 101 9.41 12.10 8.29
C ALA A 101 9.12 12.76 6.94
N ASP A 102 9.82 13.85 6.63
CA ASP A 102 9.63 14.60 5.39
C ASP A 102 10.28 13.88 4.20
N PRO A 103 9.55 13.73 3.08
CA PRO A 103 10.06 13.02 1.92
C PRO A 103 11.23 13.76 1.28
N GLY A 104 12.40 13.11 1.27
CA GLY A 104 13.60 13.59 0.58
C GLY A 104 13.84 12.91 -0.79
N GLY A 105 14.76 13.47 -1.58
CA GLY A 105 15.13 12.90 -2.89
C GLY A 105 15.62 11.45 -2.83
N ALA A 106 16.36 11.09 -1.77
CA ALA A 106 16.80 9.72 -1.53
C ALA A 106 15.61 8.76 -1.29
N MET A 107 14.64 9.16 -0.46
CA MET A 107 13.42 8.39 -0.22
C MET A 107 12.66 8.17 -1.52
N GLY A 108 12.47 9.23 -2.32
CA GLY A 108 11.80 9.11 -3.62
C GLY A 108 12.53 8.19 -4.61
N ALA A 109 13.87 8.18 -4.60
CA ALA A 109 14.65 7.24 -5.40
C ALA A 109 14.46 5.79 -4.93
N ILE A 110 14.46 5.56 -3.62
CA ILE A 110 14.20 4.24 -3.02
C ILE A 110 12.78 3.77 -3.35
N GLN A 111 11.76 4.63 -3.28
CA GLN A 111 10.38 4.28 -3.67
C GLN A 111 10.30 3.82 -5.13
N ARG A 112 10.98 4.53 -6.04
CA ARG A 112 11.01 4.15 -7.47
C ARG A 112 11.68 2.79 -7.69
N MET A 113 12.80 2.56 -7.01
CA MET A 113 13.51 1.29 -7.12
C MET A 113 12.73 0.15 -6.49
N MET A 114 12.13 0.36 -5.32
CA MET A 114 11.23 -0.59 -4.67
C MET A 114 10.08 -0.97 -5.61
N ALA A 115 9.38 0.02 -6.17
CA ALA A 115 8.24 -0.23 -7.05
C ALA A 115 8.63 -1.10 -8.25
N ASN A 116 9.79 -0.82 -8.87
CA ASN A 116 10.28 -1.63 -9.99
C ASN A 116 10.68 -3.04 -9.55
N ASP A 117 11.47 -3.18 -8.48
CA ASP A 117 11.96 -4.47 -7.99
C ASP A 117 10.81 -5.38 -7.53
N VAL A 118 9.86 -4.82 -6.77
CA VAL A 118 8.69 -5.56 -6.24
C VAL A 118 7.78 -5.97 -7.39
N ALA A 119 7.44 -5.07 -8.32
CA ALA A 119 6.59 -5.43 -9.46
C ALA A 119 7.26 -6.48 -10.35
N CYS A 120 8.55 -6.31 -10.64
CA CYS A 120 9.37 -7.23 -11.43
C CYS A 120 9.36 -8.65 -10.87
N ARG A 121 9.55 -8.81 -9.54
CA ARG A 121 9.56 -10.13 -8.91
C ARG A 121 8.18 -10.77 -8.79
N ASN A 122 7.14 -9.97 -8.52
CA ASN A 122 5.85 -10.53 -8.12
C ASN A 122 4.88 -10.74 -9.28
N VAL A 123 4.89 -9.94 -10.35
CA VAL A 123 3.90 -10.08 -11.44
C VAL A 123 4.07 -11.41 -12.18
N ALA A 124 5.28 -11.73 -12.63
CA ALA A 124 5.55 -12.99 -13.30
C ALA A 124 5.39 -14.21 -12.36
N LEU A 125 5.73 -14.05 -11.08
CA LEU A 125 5.53 -15.07 -10.05
C LEU A 125 4.05 -15.36 -9.79
N ASP A 126 3.20 -14.33 -9.83
CA ASP A 126 1.77 -14.50 -9.62
C ASP A 126 1.16 -15.27 -10.80
N PHE A 127 1.48 -14.88 -12.05
CA PHE A 127 1.00 -15.61 -13.23
C PHE A 127 1.52 -17.05 -13.33
N SER A 128 2.66 -17.39 -12.72
CA SER A 128 3.16 -18.77 -12.70
C SER A 128 2.39 -19.70 -11.75
N LYS A 129 1.58 -19.13 -10.85
CA LYS A 129 0.70 -19.89 -9.95
C LYS A 129 -0.67 -20.16 -10.59
N PRO A 130 -1.40 -21.19 -10.12
CA PRO A 130 -2.80 -21.39 -10.48
C PRO A 130 -3.68 -20.18 -10.06
N PRO A 131 -4.75 -19.84 -10.80
CA PRO A 131 -5.57 -18.65 -10.52
C PRO A 131 -6.08 -18.52 -9.08
N GLY A 132 -6.42 -19.62 -8.41
CA GLY A 132 -6.89 -19.62 -7.02
C GLY A 132 -5.81 -19.31 -5.96
N GLU A 133 -4.53 -19.33 -6.33
CA GLU A 133 -3.39 -19.02 -5.45
C GLU A 133 -2.76 -17.64 -5.76
N ARG A 134 -3.31 -16.94 -6.76
CA ARG A 134 -2.87 -15.62 -7.21
C ARG A 134 -3.41 -14.52 -6.28
N LEU A 135 -2.54 -13.59 -5.91
CA LEU A 135 -2.91 -12.41 -5.12
C LEU A 135 -3.19 -11.21 -6.02
N LEU A 136 -2.43 -11.07 -7.12
CA LEU A 136 -2.50 -9.91 -8.01
C LEU A 136 -3.50 -10.12 -9.15
N PHE A 137 -3.52 -11.31 -9.75
CA PHE A 137 -4.30 -11.59 -10.95
C PHE A 137 -5.22 -12.82 -10.83
N PRO A 138 -6.13 -12.89 -9.83
CA PRO A 138 -6.99 -14.06 -9.62
C PRO A 138 -8.03 -14.27 -10.74
N GLY A 139 -8.45 -13.22 -11.43
CA GLY A 139 -9.54 -13.25 -12.41
C GLY A 139 -9.13 -13.12 -13.89
N ILE A 140 -7.84 -13.05 -14.18
CA ILE A 140 -7.34 -12.79 -15.54
C ILE A 140 -6.14 -13.66 -15.89
N GLU A 141 -6.07 -14.10 -17.15
CA GLU A 141 -4.92 -14.80 -17.70
C GLU A 141 -4.01 -13.84 -18.46
N ALA A 142 -2.73 -14.17 -18.53
CA ALA A 142 -1.73 -13.34 -19.18
C ALA A 142 -1.97 -13.19 -20.70
N ASP A 143 -2.73 -14.07 -21.35
CA ASP A 143 -3.00 -14.01 -22.79
C ASP A 143 -4.20 -13.12 -23.17
N VAL A 144 -4.89 -12.53 -22.19
CA VAL A 144 -6.02 -11.61 -22.46
C VAL A 144 -5.51 -10.29 -23.01
N LEU A 145 -6.02 -9.90 -24.18
CA LEU A 145 -5.64 -8.68 -24.90
C LEU A 145 -6.84 -7.72 -25.02
N PRO A 146 -6.61 -6.40 -24.98
CA PRO A 146 -7.65 -5.44 -25.32
C PRO A 146 -7.94 -5.57 -26.81
N ASP A 147 -9.18 -5.89 -27.14
CA ASP A 147 -9.69 -5.99 -28.52
C ASP A 147 -10.93 -5.11 -28.65
N PRO A 148 -10.92 -4.09 -29.53
CA PRO A 148 -12.10 -3.27 -29.80
C PRO A 148 -13.32 -4.06 -30.28
N GLN A 149 -13.13 -5.27 -30.81
CA GLN A 149 -14.20 -6.17 -31.28
C GLN A 149 -14.69 -7.13 -30.19
N ASP A 150 -13.98 -7.27 -29.07
CA ASP A 150 -14.38 -8.09 -27.93
C ASP A 150 -14.49 -7.24 -26.64
N PRO A 151 -15.68 -6.68 -26.36
CA PRO A 151 -15.93 -5.93 -25.13
C PRO A 151 -15.72 -6.76 -23.86
N THR A 152 -15.77 -8.09 -23.95
CA THR A 152 -15.58 -8.96 -22.78
C THR A 152 -14.14 -9.02 -22.33
N ALA A 153 -13.18 -8.95 -23.26
CA ALA A 153 -11.76 -8.90 -22.95
C ALA A 153 -11.39 -7.59 -22.23
N GLU A 154 -11.89 -6.45 -22.72
CA GLU A 154 -11.71 -5.17 -22.04
C GLU A 154 -12.33 -5.18 -20.63
N ALA A 155 -13.55 -5.71 -20.49
CA ALA A 155 -14.20 -5.82 -19.17
C ALA A 155 -13.38 -6.65 -18.18
N ARG A 156 -12.74 -7.75 -18.63
CA ARG A 156 -11.84 -8.55 -17.78
C ARG A 156 -10.58 -7.80 -17.36
N ILE A 157 -9.98 -7.03 -18.28
CA ILE A 157 -8.82 -6.18 -17.97
C ILE A 157 -9.20 -5.10 -16.94
N ARG A 158 -10.34 -4.42 -17.14
CA ARG A 158 -10.84 -3.42 -16.18
C ARG A 158 -11.13 -4.04 -14.82
N ALA A 159 -11.73 -5.23 -14.77
CA ALA A 159 -11.97 -5.94 -13.50
C ALA A 159 -10.66 -6.28 -12.77
N ALA A 160 -9.62 -6.70 -13.50
CA ALA A 160 -8.30 -6.92 -12.92
C ALA A 160 -7.67 -5.62 -12.39
N ILE A 161 -7.84 -4.50 -13.09
CA ILE A 161 -7.36 -3.18 -12.63
C ILE A 161 -8.10 -2.77 -11.35
N VAL A 162 -9.42 -2.93 -11.30
CA VAL A 162 -10.22 -2.65 -10.09
C VAL A 162 -9.71 -3.48 -8.91
N HIS A 163 -9.46 -4.78 -9.12
CA HIS A 163 -8.87 -5.64 -8.09
C HIS A 163 -7.51 -5.14 -7.62
N LEU A 164 -6.63 -4.69 -8.53
CA LEU A 164 -5.32 -4.14 -8.14
C LEU A 164 -5.43 -2.81 -7.38
N HIS A 165 -6.39 -1.95 -7.73
CA HIS A 165 -6.63 -0.70 -7.01
C HIS A 165 -7.11 -0.97 -5.58
N ASP A 166 -7.99 -1.95 -5.40
CA ASP A 166 -8.44 -2.37 -4.07
C ASP A 166 -7.29 -3.02 -3.29
N HIS A 167 -6.67 -4.06 -3.86
CA HIS A 167 -5.64 -4.86 -3.19
C HIS A 167 -4.35 -4.07 -2.86
N LEU A 168 -3.92 -3.17 -3.74
CA LEU A 168 -2.70 -2.38 -3.53
C LEU A 168 -2.98 -1.06 -2.81
N LEU A 169 -4.02 -0.31 -3.22
CA LEU A 169 -4.25 1.06 -2.75
C LEU A 169 -5.36 1.17 -1.71
N GLY A 170 -6.13 0.10 -1.46
CA GLY A 170 -7.35 0.14 -0.64
C GLY A 170 -8.48 0.94 -1.28
N ARG A 171 -8.42 1.19 -2.60
CA ARG A 171 -9.39 2.00 -3.33
C ARG A 171 -10.48 1.13 -3.94
N HIS A 172 -11.73 1.44 -3.59
CA HIS A 172 -12.91 0.72 -4.05
C HIS A 172 -13.58 1.47 -5.20
N ASP A 173 -12.85 1.62 -6.31
CA ASP A 173 -13.31 2.35 -7.49
C ASP A 173 -14.08 1.42 -8.45
N GLY A 174 -15.14 1.92 -9.08
CA GLY A 174 -15.88 1.17 -10.11
C GLY A 174 -15.14 1.11 -11.45
N PRO A 175 -15.52 0.20 -12.38
CA PRO A 175 -14.80 -0.01 -13.65
C PRO A 175 -14.79 1.21 -14.59
N ASP A 176 -15.76 2.12 -14.43
CA ASP A 176 -15.89 3.36 -15.21
C ASP A 176 -15.23 4.58 -14.52
N HIS A 177 -14.56 4.36 -13.37
CA HIS A 177 -13.93 5.45 -12.62
C HIS A 177 -12.70 6.02 -13.39
N PRO A 178 -12.46 7.34 -13.37
CA PRO A 178 -11.36 7.96 -14.12
C PRO A 178 -9.96 7.40 -13.81
N GLU A 179 -9.71 6.96 -12.58
CA GLU A 179 -8.43 6.35 -12.20
C GLU A 179 -8.26 4.92 -12.75
N ILE A 180 -9.36 4.18 -12.92
CA ILE A 180 -9.35 2.88 -13.61
C ILE A 180 -9.10 3.10 -15.09
N GLU A 181 -9.75 4.10 -15.69
CA GLU A 181 -9.51 4.48 -17.09
C GLU A 181 -8.05 4.89 -17.32
N ARG A 182 -7.47 5.72 -16.45
CA ARG A 182 -6.05 6.11 -16.55
C ARG A 182 -5.13 4.89 -16.50
N THR A 183 -5.42 3.94 -15.62
CA THR A 183 -4.62 2.71 -15.50
C THR A 183 -4.80 1.80 -16.71
N TYR A 184 -6.01 1.73 -17.27
CA TYR A 184 -6.29 1.00 -18.50
C TYR A 184 -5.53 1.60 -19.69
N GLN A 185 -5.53 2.92 -19.85
CA GLN A 185 -4.75 3.62 -20.88
C GLN A 185 -3.24 3.41 -20.74
N LEU A 186 -2.73 3.34 -19.50
CA LEU A 186 -1.34 2.96 -19.26
C LEU A 186 -1.05 1.53 -19.75
N PHE A 187 -1.91 0.58 -19.40
CA PHE A 187 -1.78 -0.82 -19.79
C PHE A 187 -1.83 -0.98 -21.33
N SER A 188 -2.88 -0.47 -21.96
CA SER A 188 -3.09 -0.59 -23.41
C SER A 188 -2.03 0.18 -24.20
N GLY A 189 -1.62 1.36 -23.73
CA GLY A 189 -0.57 2.16 -24.35
C GLY A 189 0.80 1.45 -24.35
N ILE A 190 1.17 0.80 -23.24
CA ILE A 190 2.42 0.04 -23.16
C ILE A 190 2.38 -1.19 -24.06
N LEU A 191 1.24 -1.88 -24.09
CA LEU A 191 1.04 -3.04 -24.95
C LEU A 191 1.19 -2.65 -26.43
N ALA A 192 0.53 -1.58 -26.85
CA ALA A 192 0.59 -1.07 -28.21
C ALA A 192 2.01 -0.61 -28.60
N ASP A 193 2.71 0.11 -27.71
CA ASP A 193 4.10 0.53 -27.94
C ASP A 193 5.05 -0.66 -28.04
N ALA A 194 4.87 -1.70 -27.20
CA ALA A 194 5.67 -2.91 -27.24
C ALA A 194 5.47 -3.71 -28.54
N GLN A 195 4.21 -3.86 -28.97
CA GLN A 195 3.87 -4.55 -30.22
C GLN A 195 4.37 -3.78 -31.45
N ALA A 196 4.26 -2.45 -31.47
CA ALA A 196 4.68 -1.63 -32.60
C ALA A 196 6.20 -1.64 -32.83
N ARG A 197 6.99 -1.83 -31.76
CA ARG A 197 8.46 -1.80 -31.86
C ARG A 197 9.05 -3.13 -32.30
N GLU A 198 8.44 -4.28 -31.99
CA GLU A 198 8.93 -5.64 -32.29
C GLU A 198 10.38 -5.96 -31.84
N LEU A 199 11.02 -5.09 -31.05
CA LEU A 199 12.42 -5.23 -30.61
C LEU A 199 12.55 -6.02 -29.29
N PHE A 200 11.43 -6.30 -28.62
CA PHE A 200 11.44 -6.87 -27.29
C PHE A 200 11.33 -8.39 -27.31
N ASP A 201 12.13 -9.06 -26.47
CA ASP A 201 12.03 -10.50 -26.22
C ASP A 201 10.60 -10.84 -25.75
N ARG A 202 10.08 -11.97 -26.26
CA ARG A 202 8.75 -12.52 -25.93
C ARG A 202 8.74 -13.30 -24.62
N ASN A 203 9.77 -13.11 -23.81
CA ASN A 203 9.89 -13.62 -22.46
C ASN A 203 10.16 -12.44 -21.53
N GLU A 204 9.81 -12.62 -20.26
CA GLU A 204 10.13 -11.63 -19.24
C GLU A 204 11.64 -11.38 -19.10
N ILE A 205 11.98 -10.23 -18.54
CA ILE A 205 13.37 -9.81 -18.34
C ILE A 205 14.03 -10.74 -17.33
N TYR A 206 15.29 -11.12 -17.57
CA TYR A 206 16.04 -12.03 -16.70
C TYR A 206 16.05 -11.60 -15.23
N SER A 207 16.19 -10.30 -14.95
CA SER A 207 16.16 -9.75 -13.58
C SER A 207 14.82 -9.95 -12.86
N CYS A 208 13.75 -10.28 -13.58
CA CYS A 208 12.40 -10.51 -13.05
C CYS A 208 12.07 -12.00 -12.88
N THR A 209 13.04 -12.88 -13.06
CA THR A 209 12.81 -14.33 -12.99
C THR A 209 12.52 -14.76 -11.56
N ALA A 210 11.32 -15.30 -11.33
CA ALA A 210 10.86 -15.69 -10.02
C ALA A 210 11.08 -17.20 -9.81
N GLU A 211 12.26 -17.53 -9.27
CA GLU A 211 12.70 -18.88 -8.88
C GLU A 211 12.80 -19.89 -10.06
N ARG A 212 13.98 -20.51 -10.23
CA ARG A 212 14.37 -21.53 -11.26
C ARG A 212 15.00 -21.02 -12.57
N ASP A 213 15.40 -19.75 -12.69
CA ASP A 213 16.06 -19.18 -13.88
C ASP A 213 15.30 -19.36 -15.21
N VAL A 214 14.03 -19.77 -15.18
CA VAL A 214 13.16 -19.86 -16.35
C VAL A 214 12.33 -18.59 -16.47
N ARG A 215 12.60 -17.80 -17.51
CA ARG A 215 11.86 -16.57 -17.80
C ARG A 215 10.42 -16.89 -18.18
N PHE A 216 9.47 -16.22 -17.53
CA PHE A 216 8.04 -16.41 -17.83
C PHE A 216 7.76 -16.00 -19.28
N PRO A 217 6.99 -16.80 -20.05
CA PRO A 217 6.66 -16.46 -21.43
C PRO A 217 5.70 -15.26 -21.48
N ASP A 218 6.11 -14.20 -22.18
CA ASP A 218 5.34 -12.97 -22.36
C ASP A 218 5.12 -12.72 -23.86
N ARG A 219 4.42 -13.66 -24.50
CA ARG A 219 4.29 -13.72 -25.97
C ARG A 219 3.62 -12.49 -26.57
N HIS A 220 2.76 -11.85 -25.79
CA HIS A 220 1.98 -10.70 -26.22
C HIS A 220 2.37 -9.40 -25.52
N TYR A 221 3.38 -9.40 -24.65
CA TYR A 221 3.84 -8.24 -23.87
C TYR A 221 2.88 -7.74 -22.78
N THR A 222 1.90 -8.57 -22.41
CA THR A 222 0.90 -8.31 -21.38
C THR A 222 1.49 -8.36 -19.98
N VAL A 223 2.40 -9.30 -19.71
CA VAL A 223 3.05 -9.42 -18.39
C VAL A 223 3.92 -8.18 -18.15
N ARG A 224 4.63 -7.71 -19.19
CA ARG A 224 5.34 -6.44 -19.19
C ARG A 224 4.41 -5.26 -18.87
N ALA A 225 3.25 -5.19 -19.51
CA ALA A 225 2.27 -4.13 -19.28
C ALA A 225 1.72 -4.17 -17.84
N TRP A 226 1.39 -5.36 -17.33
CA TRP A 226 0.97 -5.56 -15.93
C TRP A 226 2.07 -5.19 -14.93
N ARG A 227 3.33 -5.51 -15.20
CA ARG A 227 4.46 -5.06 -14.37
C ARG A 227 4.54 -3.54 -14.30
N ALA A 228 4.33 -2.86 -15.42
CA ALA A 228 4.33 -1.40 -15.44
C ALA A 228 3.15 -0.81 -14.68
N VAL A 229 1.95 -1.41 -14.79
CA VAL A 229 0.77 -1.04 -13.98
C VAL A 229 1.07 -1.20 -12.48
N VAL A 230 1.57 -2.35 -12.04
CA VAL A 230 1.91 -2.55 -10.62
C VAL A 230 3.01 -1.58 -10.16
N THR A 231 4.03 -1.35 -10.99
CA THR A 231 5.06 -0.33 -10.70
C THR A 231 4.46 1.07 -10.54
N TYR A 232 3.48 1.43 -11.37
CA TYR A 232 2.77 2.70 -11.28
C TYR A 232 1.94 2.79 -9.99
N LEU A 233 1.20 1.74 -9.63
CA LEU A 233 0.36 1.70 -8.43
C LEU A 233 1.19 1.78 -7.14
N LEU A 234 2.32 1.07 -7.08
CA LEU A 234 3.24 1.13 -5.92
C LEU A 234 3.89 2.49 -5.68
N ARG A 235 3.75 3.42 -6.63
CA ARG A 235 4.25 4.79 -6.53
C ARG A 235 3.16 5.81 -6.20
N GLN A 236 1.91 5.37 -6.03
CA GLN A 236 0.83 6.26 -5.63
C GLN A 236 0.95 6.65 -4.15
N HIS A 237 0.38 7.80 -3.83
CA HIS A 237 0.40 8.33 -2.47
C HIS A 237 -0.29 7.38 -1.49
N GLU A 238 -1.41 6.79 -1.91
CA GLU A 238 -2.20 5.82 -1.14
C GLU A 238 -1.42 4.55 -0.79
N PHE A 239 -0.43 4.17 -1.60
CA PHE A 239 0.42 3.04 -1.26
C PHE A 239 1.47 3.40 -0.19
N LEU A 240 2.06 4.59 -0.33
CA LEU A 240 3.27 5.00 0.39
C LEU A 240 2.99 5.72 1.71
N TYR A 241 1.76 6.15 1.96
CA TYR A 241 1.38 6.94 3.12
C TYR A 241 0.13 6.39 3.82
N GLU A 242 0.07 6.55 5.15
CA GLU A 242 -1.07 6.18 6.03
C GLU A 242 -1.25 7.18 7.18
#